data_AF-A0A368FQ42-F1
#
_entry.id   AF-A0A368FQ42-F1
#
_cell.length_a   1.000
_cell.length_b   1.000
_cell.length_c   1.000
_cell.angle_alpha   90.00
_cell.angle_beta   90.00
_cell.angle_gamma   90.00
#
_symmetry.space_group_name_H-M   'P 1'
#
loop_
_entity.id
_entity.type
_entity.pdbx_description
1 polymer ?
#
loop_
_entity_poly.entity_id
_entity_poly.type
_entity_poly.pdbx_seq_one_letter_code
_entity_poly.pdbx_strand_id
1 'polypeptide(L)'
;MKEMFDEDPWVVYDSEERAFWRLRRPCHPDFLEQHVQKVDRRLRKATAQGYRNLVERLKFSLKTKPYCNNNMMNCGRVQWVDERVDYDPFLTVPQPSNPWITDDTNLWTLNTDT
;
A
#
# COMPACT_ATOMS: atom_id res chain seq x y z
N MET A 1 -19.34 -46.26 12.20
CA MET A 1 -19.25 -45.02 11.38
C MET A 1 -20.31 -44.09 11.93
N LYS A 2 -19.90 -42.93 12.47
CA LYS A 2 -20.55 -42.12 13.54
C LYS A 2 -20.26 -42.64 14.96
N GLU A 3 -19.74 -41.88 15.91
CA GLU A 3 -19.47 -40.44 16.03
C GLU A 3 -18.25 -40.27 16.95
N MET A 4 -17.25 -39.49 16.52
CA MET A 4 -15.93 -39.36 17.15
C MET A 4 -15.71 -37.95 17.72
N PHE A 5 -16.75 -37.16 17.98
CA PHE A 5 -16.60 -35.79 18.48
C PHE A 5 -17.82 -35.35 19.29
N ASP A 6 -17.90 -35.78 20.55
CA ASP A 6 -18.66 -35.04 21.56
C ASP A 6 -17.66 -34.18 22.34
N GLU A 7 -17.23 -33.08 21.73
CA GLU A 7 -16.48 -32.03 22.43
C GLU A 7 -17.45 -31.32 23.38
N ASP A 8 -17.15 -31.29 24.68
CA ASP A 8 -17.92 -30.53 25.67
C ASP A 8 -18.02 -29.07 25.20
N PRO A 9 -19.24 -28.52 24.95
CA PRO A 9 -19.42 -27.18 24.38
C PRO A 9 -18.72 -26.08 25.18
N TRP A 10 -18.52 -26.31 26.48
CA TRP A 10 -17.82 -25.41 27.39
C TRP A 10 -16.33 -25.28 27.10
N VAL A 11 -15.68 -26.36 26.64
CA VAL A 11 -14.24 -26.34 26.28
C VAL A 11 -14.04 -25.50 25.03
N VAL A 12 -14.93 -25.66 24.04
CA VAL A 12 -14.91 -24.85 22.82
C VAL A 12 -15.14 -23.38 23.18
N TYR A 13 -16.17 -23.07 23.96
CA TYR A 13 -16.47 -21.71 24.40
C TYR A 13 -15.31 -21.06 25.17
N ASP A 14 -14.72 -21.74 26.15
CA ASP A 14 -13.57 -21.23 26.93
C ASP A 14 -12.36 -20.98 26.01
N SER A 15 -12.13 -21.86 25.04
CA SER A 15 -11.04 -21.70 24.07
C SER A 15 -11.26 -20.48 23.15
N GLU A 16 -12.50 -20.22 22.73
CA GLU A 16 -12.87 -19.08 21.90
C GLU A 16 -12.72 -17.76 22.67
N GLU A 17 -13.22 -17.69 23.90
CA GLU A 17 -13.09 -16.50 24.75
C GLU A 17 -11.61 -16.22 25.06
N ARG A 18 -10.82 -17.26 25.34
CA ARG A 18 -9.39 -17.13 25.58
C ARG A 18 -8.64 -16.66 24.33
N ALA A 19 -9.02 -17.14 23.15
CA ALA A 19 -8.44 -16.68 21.87
C ALA A 19 -8.79 -15.21 21.60
N PHE A 20 -10.04 -14.80 21.85
CA PHE A 20 -10.48 -13.41 21.72
C PHE A 20 -9.65 -12.44 22.59
N TRP A 21 -9.42 -12.80 23.86
CA TRP A 21 -8.64 -11.93 24.77
C TRP A 21 -7.15 -11.91 24.44
N ARG A 22 -6.57 -13.01 23.95
CA ARG A 22 -5.17 -13.04 23.50
C ARG A 22 -4.88 -12.06 22.36
N LEU A 23 -5.84 -11.85 21.46
CA LEU A 23 -5.70 -10.89 20.36
C LEU A 23 -5.74 -9.43 20.83
N ARG A 24 -6.52 -9.12 21.87
CA ARG A 24 -6.77 -7.73 22.32
C ARG A 24 -5.93 -7.30 23.51
N ARG A 25 -5.29 -8.26 24.19
CA ARG A 25 -4.34 -8.03 25.29
C ARG A 25 -3.11 -8.91 25.07
N PRO A 26 -2.40 -8.73 23.94
CA PRO A 26 -1.25 -9.56 23.66
C PRO A 26 -0.10 -9.22 24.62
N CYS A 27 0.66 -10.24 25.02
CA CYS A 27 1.93 -10.07 25.76
C CYS A 27 3.10 -9.69 24.82
N HIS A 28 2.84 -9.67 23.51
CA HIS A 28 3.73 -9.38 22.40
C HIS A 28 3.10 -8.27 21.53
N PRO A 29 3.72 -7.80 20.43
CA PRO A 29 3.23 -6.65 19.68
C PRO A 29 1.74 -6.74 19.30
N ASP A 30 1.03 -5.62 19.41
CA ASP A 30 -0.41 -5.55 19.15
C ASP A 30 -0.69 -5.63 17.65
N PHE A 31 -1.16 -6.79 17.18
CA PHE A 31 -1.54 -7.01 15.79
C PHE A 31 -2.84 -6.31 15.38
N LEU A 32 -3.59 -5.77 16.34
CA LEU A 32 -4.79 -4.97 16.11
C LEU A 32 -4.50 -3.47 16.14
N GLU A 33 -3.25 -3.07 16.33
CA GLU A 33 -2.84 -1.68 16.30
C GLU A 33 -3.25 -1.06 14.96
N GLN A 34 -4.10 -0.04 15.04
CA GLN A 34 -4.50 0.71 13.87
C GLN A 34 -3.56 1.89 13.71
N HIS A 35 -3.09 2.11 12.48
CA HIS A 35 -2.31 3.29 12.16
C HIS A 35 -3.03 4.55 12.64
N VAL A 36 -2.30 5.48 13.28
CA VAL A 36 -2.87 6.70 13.89
C VAL A 36 -3.72 7.54 12.92
N GLN A 37 -3.44 7.46 11.62
CA GLN A 37 -4.19 8.17 10.58
C GLN A 37 -5.34 7.35 9.98
N LYS A 38 -5.66 6.18 10.52
CA LYS A 38 -6.80 5.40 10.05
C LYS A 38 -8.08 6.16 10.41
N VAL A 39 -8.69 6.75 9.39
CA VAL A 39 -10.00 7.38 9.50
C VAL A 39 -11.06 6.38 9.09
N ASP A 40 -11.91 5.98 10.03
CA ASP A 40 -13.08 5.16 9.72
C ASP A 40 -14.04 5.95 8.81
N ARG A 41 -14.15 5.51 7.56
CA ARG A 41 -15.06 6.13 6.60
C ARG A 41 -16.48 5.71 6.95
N ARG A 42 -17.20 6.58 7.66
CA ARG A 42 -18.66 6.43 7.81
C ARG A 42 -19.30 6.48 6.42
N LEU A 43 -20.12 5.48 6.09
CA LEU A 43 -20.94 5.49 4.89
C LEU A 43 -21.84 6.74 4.93
N ARG A 44 -21.52 7.73 4.09
CA ARG A 44 -22.32 8.95 3.99
C ARG A 44 -23.56 8.66 3.16
N LYS A 45 -24.74 9.02 3.68
CA LYS A 45 -25.99 8.97 2.92
C LYS A 45 -25.89 9.89 1.70
N ALA A 46 -26.37 9.43 0.55
CA ALA A 46 -26.45 10.26 -0.64
C ALA A 46 -27.43 11.42 -0.41
N THR A 47 -26.95 12.65 -0.51
CA THR A 47 -27.77 13.86 -0.36
C THR A 47 -27.91 14.58 -1.69
N ALA A 48 -29.01 15.31 -1.88
CA ALA A 48 -29.22 16.14 -3.07
C ALA A 48 -28.08 17.15 -3.28
N GLN A 49 -27.52 17.71 -2.21
CA GLN A 49 -26.34 18.57 -2.28
C GLN A 49 -25.09 17.82 -2.76
N GLY A 50 -24.90 16.58 -2.31
CA GLY A 50 -23.82 15.72 -2.77
C GLY A 50 -23.84 15.49 -4.28
N TYR A 51 -25.03 15.27 -4.85
CA TYR A 51 -25.19 15.14 -6.30
C TYR A 51 -24.90 16.46 -7.05
N ARG A 52 -25.36 17.61 -6.53
CA ARG A 52 -25.05 18.92 -7.13
C ARG A 52 -23.54 19.18 -7.19
N ASN A 53 -22.84 18.98 -6.07
CA ASN A 53 -21.38 19.13 -6.01
C ASN A 53 -20.66 18.16 -6.96
N LEU A 54 -21.16 16.93 -7.09
CA LEU A 54 -20.59 15.94 -8.01
C LEU A 54 -20.74 16.41 -9.46
N VAL A 55 -21.90 16.92 -9.85
CA VAL A 55 -22.15 17.46 -11.19
C VAL A 55 -21.20 18.61 -11.49
N GLU A 56 -21.02 19.55 -10.57
CA GLU A 56 -20.09 20.67 -10.72
C GLU A 56 -18.64 20.19 -10.89
N ARG A 57 -18.20 19.25 -10.06
CA ARG A 57 -16.87 18.65 -10.15
C ARG A 57 -16.64 17.95 -11.49
N LEU A 58 -17.62 17.19 -11.98
CA LEU A 58 -17.53 16.50 -13.27
C LEU A 58 -17.47 17.49 -14.42
N LYS A 59 -18.32 18.53 -14.42
CA LYS A 59 -18.27 19.61 -15.41
C LYS A 59 -16.91 20.29 -15.43
N PHE A 60 -16.35 20.58 -14.26
CA PHE A 60 -15.02 21.16 -14.14
C PHE A 60 -13.94 20.22 -14.73
N SER A 61 -13.97 18.93 -14.36
CA SER A 61 -13.01 17.96 -14.87
C SER A 61 -13.08 17.79 -16.39
N LEU A 62 -14.26 17.86 -17.00
CA LEU A 62 -14.40 17.80 -18.46
C LEU A 62 -13.84 19.06 -19.14
N LYS A 63 -13.93 20.22 -18.47
CA LYS A 63 -13.41 21.48 -19.01
C LYS A 63 -11.88 21.58 -18.91
N THR A 64 -11.29 21.10 -17.81
CA THR A 64 -9.88 21.37 -17.49
C THR A 64 -8.94 20.21 -17.80
N LYS A 65 -9.43 18.97 -17.91
CA LYS A 65 -8.56 17.82 -18.13
C LYS A 65 -8.13 17.75 -19.61
N PRO A 66 -6.84 17.95 -19.93
CA PRO A 66 -6.37 17.75 -21.30
C PRO A 66 -6.57 16.28 -21.68
N TYR A 67 -7.24 16.04 -22.80
CA TYR A 67 -7.36 14.69 -23.33
C TYR A 67 -5.99 14.25 -23.84
N CYS A 68 -5.48 13.20 -23.23
CA CYS A 68 -4.32 12.47 -23.71
C CYS A 68 -4.77 11.05 -23.98
N ASN A 69 -4.42 10.53 -25.16
CA ASN A 69 -4.69 9.13 -25.47
C ASN A 69 -3.91 8.27 -24.46
N ASN A 70 -4.60 7.30 -23.84
CA ASN A 70 -4.00 6.36 -22.90
C ASN A 70 -2.73 5.71 -23.48
N ASN A 71 -2.76 5.32 -24.76
CA ASN A 71 -1.61 4.72 -25.42
C ASN A 71 -0.39 5.67 -25.48
N MET A 72 -0.63 6.96 -25.74
CA MET A 72 0.43 7.97 -25.79
C MET A 72 1.04 8.23 -24.42
N MET A 73 0.20 8.30 -23.37
CA MET A 73 0.67 8.43 -21.99
C MET A 73 1.47 7.22 -21.53
N ASN A 74 1.05 6.02 -21.89
CA ASN A 74 1.78 4.80 -21.56
C ASN A 74 3.11 4.71 -22.31
N CYS A 75 3.13 5.03 -23.60
CA CYS A 75 4.37 5.06 -24.38
C CYS A 75 5.39 6.06 -23.79
N GLY A 76 4.96 7.29 -23.46
CA GLY A 76 5.84 8.28 -22.84
C GLY A 76 6.38 7.85 -21.47
N ARG A 77 5.59 7.11 -20.68
CA ARG A 77 6.06 6.52 -19.41
C ARG A 77 7.11 5.43 -19.64
N VAL A 78 6.86 4.53 -20.59
CA VAL A 78 7.80 3.45 -20.93
C VAL A 78 9.12 4.03 -21.41
N GLN A 79 9.08 4.97 -22.36
CA GLN A 79 10.29 5.65 -22.85
C GLN A 79 11.06 6.34 -21.72
N TRP A 80 10.37 7.04 -20.82
CA TRP A 80 11.02 7.73 -19.70
C TRP A 80 11.76 6.78 -18.75
N VAL A 81 11.17 5.60 -18.51
CA VAL A 81 11.78 4.53 -17.70
C VAL A 81 12.95 3.90 -18.46
N ASP A 82 12.76 3.55 -19.74
CA ASP A 82 13.79 2.90 -20.56
C ASP A 82 15.04 3.77 -20.70
N GLU A 83 14.88 5.09 -20.86
CA GLU A 83 16.00 6.05 -20.89
C GLU A 83 16.82 6.10 -19.58
N ARG A 84 16.25 5.62 -18.47
CA ARG A 84 16.84 5.74 -17.13
C ARG A 84 17.11 4.41 -16.45
N VAL A 85 16.80 3.30 -17.10
CA VAL A 85 16.95 1.96 -16.54
C VAL A 85 18.38 1.68 -16.10
N ASP A 86 19.36 2.18 -16.86
CA ASP A 86 20.79 1.99 -16.57
C ASP A 86 21.26 2.72 -15.31
N TYR A 87 20.49 3.70 -14.83
CA TYR A 87 20.78 4.46 -13.61
C TYR A 87 20.02 3.94 -12.38
N ASP A 88 19.20 2.90 -12.52
CA ASP A 88 18.49 2.28 -11.40
C ASP A 88 19.36 1.19 -10.75
N PRO A 89 19.91 1.41 -9.54
CA PRO A 89 20.79 0.45 -8.87
C PRO A 89 20.09 -0.86 -8.46
N PHE A 90 18.76 -0.95 -8.56
CA PHE A 90 18.02 -2.20 -8.38
C PHE A 90 17.91 -3.02 -9.66
N LEU A 91 18.02 -2.41 -10.84
CA LEU A 91 17.89 -3.07 -12.13
C LEU A 91 19.25 -3.32 -12.79
N THR A 92 20.18 -2.38 -12.65
CA THR A 92 21.54 -2.49 -13.16
C THR A 92 22.55 -2.41 -12.01
N VAL A 93 23.63 -3.19 -12.10
CA VAL A 93 24.68 -3.16 -11.07
C VAL A 93 25.48 -1.87 -11.22
N PRO A 94 25.44 -0.95 -10.23
CA PRO A 94 26.18 0.29 -10.31
C PRO A 94 27.70 0.02 -10.22
N GLN A 95 28.48 0.83 -10.91
CA GLN A 95 29.93 0.73 -10.95
C GLN A 95 30.57 1.76 -9.99
N PRO A 96 31.55 1.39 -9.14
CA PRO A 96 32.25 0.09 -9.11
C PRO A 96 31.46 -1.02 -8.41
N SER A 97 30.61 -0.70 -7.43
CA SER A 97 29.70 -1.64 -6.78
C SER A 97 28.58 -0.91 -6.03
N ASN A 98 27.56 -1.64 -5.59
CA ASN A 98 26.48 -1.07 -4.77
C ASN A 98 26.92 -0.97 -3.30
N PRO A 99 27.05 0.24 -2.72
CA PRO A 99 27.55 0.43 -1.36
C PRO A 99 26.74 -0.29 -0.28
N TRP A 100 25.45 -0.52 -0.52
CA TRP A 100 24.57 -1.23 0.41
C TRP A 100 24.80 -2.75 0.46
N ILE A 101 25.56 -3.30 -0.51
CA ILE A 101 25.82 -4.74 -0.64
C ILE A 101 27.27 -5.06 -0.31
N THR A 102 28.21 -4.22 -0.75
CA THR A 102 29.65 -4.48 -0.69
C THR A 102 30.37 -3.72 0.41
N ASP A 103 29.67 -2.84 1.14
CA ASP A 103 30.24 -1.90 2.12
C ASP A 103 31.33 -0.97 1.52
N ASP A 104 31.40 -0.84 0.19
CA ASP A 104 32.31 0.08 -0.51
C ASP A 104 31.60 1.40 -0.88
N THR A 105 32.04 2.50 -0.27
CA THR A 105 31.43 3.83 -0.48
C THR A 105 31.96 4.58 -1.70
N ASN A 106 32.85 3.98 -2.51
CA ASN A 106 33.45 4.62 -3.69
C ASN A 106 32.40 5.22 -4.66
N LEU A 107 31.28 4.52 -4.88
CA LEU A 107 30.19 5.02 -5.73
C LEU A 107 29.67 6.39 -5.25
N TRP A 108 29.48 6.57 -3.94
CA TRP A 108 28.99 7.84 -3.39
C TRP A 108 30.03 8.95 -3.54
N THR A 109 31.30 8.67 -3.22
CA THR A 109 32.40 9.62 -3.37
C THR A 109 32.55 10.10 -4.81
N LEU A 110 32.33 9.23 -5.81
CA LEU A 110 32.38 9.61 -7.22
C LEU A 110 31.21 10.49 -7.68
N ASN A 111 30.07 10.43 -6.97
CA ASN A 111 28.84 11.17 -7.30
C ASN A 111 28.57 12.32 -6.33
N THR A 112 29.56 12.75 -5.53
CA THR A 112 29.41 13.96 -4.72
C THR A 112 29.53 15.20 -5.60
N ASP A 113 28.56 16.12 -5.49
CA ASP A 113 28.65 17.45 -6.08
C ASP A 113 29.85 18.19 -5.46
N THR A 114 30.96 18.23 -6.18
CA THR A 114 32.18 18.97 -5.80
C THR A 114 32.42 20.10 -6.78
#